data_AF-A0AAW4CN21-F1
#
_entry.id   AF-A0AAW4CN21-F1
#
_cell.length_a   1.000
_cell.length_b   1.000
_cell.length_c   1.000
_cell.angle_alpha   90.00
_cell.angle_beta   90.00
_cell.angle_gamma   90.00
#
_symmetry.space_group_name_H-M   'P 1'
#
loop_
_entity.id
_entity.type
_entity.pdbx_description
1 polymer ?
#
loop_
_entity_poly.entity_id
_entity_poly.type
_entity_poly.pdbx_seq_one_letter_code
_entity_poly.pdbx_strand_id
1 'polypeptide(L)'
;AVLPILESRKGGDNILSGLGLFTGRVNPRASALLWRSGEQSLVEDVKIMGGGGTPTADGKMLGTLRVNTGDPVTDSRLDAQYPSIWVTDGGGGTFADVWSPNSFAQAGFYITDTDTPGHVYEMSVEHHARNEFVLDNVHNWEFLAPQTEQEVDDGPDAISLDIRNSSNLLFANYHGYRVTR
;
A
#
# COMPACT_ATOMS: atom_id res chain seq x y z
N ALA A 1 -13.08 0.51 13.31
CA ALA A 1 -12.83 -0.81 12.72
C ALA A 1 -12.73 -0.68 11.21
N VAL A 2 -11.69 -1.28 10.62
CA VAL A 2 -11.46 -1.32 9.17
C VAL A 2 -12.63 -2.00 8.47
N LEU A 3 -13.01 -1.49 7.30
CA LEU A 3 -13.92 -2.08 6.34
C LEU A 3 -13.20 -2.10 4.99
N PRO A 4 -12.53 -3.20 4.64
CA PRO A 4 -11.75 -3.26 3.42
C PRO A 4 -12.65 -3.35 2.18
N ILE A 5 -12.13 -2.97 1.00
CA ILE A 5 -12.79 -3.29 -0.28
C ILE A 5 -12.75 -4.79 -0.51
N LEU A 6 -11.56 -5.38 -0.36
CA LEU A 6 -11.34 -6.81 -0.51
C LEU A 6 -10.67 -7.38 0.75
N GLU A 7 -11.23 -8.47 1.26
CA GLU A 7 -10.70 -9.19 2.42
C GLU A 7 -10.48 -10.65 2.05
N SER A 8 -9.31 -11.20 2.39
CA SER A 8 -9.05 -12.61 2.22
C SER A 8 -9.36 -13.44 3.47
N ARG A 9 -9.62 -14.73 3.25
CA ARG A 9 -9.84 -15.68 4.33
C ARG A 9 -8.53 -15.95 5.07
N LYS A 10 -8.57 -15.88 6.41
CA LYS A 10 -7.44 -16.23 7.28
C LYS A 10 -6.94 -17.66 6.99
N GLY A 11 -5.63 -17.78 6.73
CA GLY A 11 -4.94 -19.06 6.47
C GLY A 11 -5.37 -19.77 5.18
N GLY A 12 -6.07 -19.08 4.27
CA GLY A 12 -6.46 -19.65 2.96
C GLY A 12 -5.30 -19.68 1.96
N ASP A 13 -5.58 -20.18 0.76
CA ASP A 13 -4.70 -20.34 -0.40
C ASP A 13 -5.21 -19.51 -1.59
N ASN A 14 -5.50 -18.22 -1.32
CA ASN A 14 -6.22 -17.37 -2.27
C ASN A 14 -5.28 -16.82 -3.36
N ILE A 15 -5.81 -16.64 -4.56
CA ILE A 15 -5.14 -15.92 -5.66
C ILE A 15 -5.96 -14.68 -5.99
N LEU A 16 -5.31 -13.52 -6.01
CA LEU A 16 -5.87 -12.23 -6.42
C LEU A 16 -5.03 -11.68 -7.56
N SER A 17 -5.63 -11.44 -8.73
CA SER A 17 -4.89 -10.88 -9.86
C SER A 17 -5.71 -10.02 -10.82
N GLY A 18 -5.05 -9.05 -11.44
CA GLY A 18 -5.59 -8.22 -12.52
C GLY A 18 -6.61 -7.18 -12.07
N LEU A 19 -6.47 -6.66 -10.85
CA LEU A 19 -7.44 -5.70 -10.26
C LEU A 19 -6.84 -4.34 -9.97
N GLY A 20 -7.60 -3.30 -10.31
CA GLY A 20 -7.43 -1.95 -9.76
C GLY A 20 -8.40 -1.70 -8.60
N LEU A 21 -7.90 -1.31 -7.43
CA LEU A 21 -8.71 -1.03 -6.25
C LEU A 21 -8.66 0.45 -5.88
N PHE A 22 -9.83 1.11 -5.84
CA PHE A 22 -9.94 2.52 -5.47
C PHE A 22 -10.84 2.70 -4.24
N THR A 23 -10.27 3.15 -3.14
CA THR A 23 -10.92 3.41 -1.84
C THR A 23 -11.66 4.75 -1.80
N GLY A 24 -11.55 5.56 -2.85
CA GLY A 24 -12.02 6.94 -2.88
C GLY A 24 -10.96 7.91 -2.38
N ARG A 25 -11.37 9.12 -1.98
CA ARG A 25 -10.48 10.14 -1.38
C ARG A 25 -10.58 10.09 0.14
N VAL A 26 -11.73 10.49 0.69
CA VAL A 26 -11.99 10.48 2.13
C VAL A 26 -12.80 9.25 2.50
N ASN A 27 -12.12 8.21 2.99
CA ASN A 27 -12.75 6.95 3.38
C ASN A 27 -12.08 6.37 4.65
N PRO A 28 -12.40 6.92 5.83
CA PRO A 28 -11.61 6.74 7.06
C PRO A 28 -11.65 5.33 7.65
N ARG A 29 -12.37 4.40 7.02
CA ARG A 29 -12.44 2.99 7.43
C ARG A 29 -11.86 2.06 6.37
N ALA A 30 -11.59 2.53 5.16
CA ALA A 30 -11.20 1.67 4.07
C ALA A 30 -9.71 1.33 4.10
N SER A 31 -9.42 0.05 3.96
CA SER A 31 -8.20 -0.49 3.37
C SER A 31 -8.57 -0.96 1.96
N ALA A 32 -7.69 -0.83 0.97
CA ALA A 32 -8.01 -1.38 -0.35
C ALA A 32 -7.99 -2.92 -0.28
N LEU A 33 -6.95 -3.47 0.36
CA LEU A 33 -6.80 -4.91 0.57
C LEU A 33 -6.53 -5.21 2.05
N LEU A 34 -7.32 -6.11 2.65
CA LEU A 34 -7.01 -6.75 3.92
C LEU A 34 -6.65 -8.22 3.67
N TRP A 35 -5.38 -8.56 3.80
CA TRP A 35 -4.86 -9.87 3.47
C TRP A 35 -4.46 -10.66 4.71
N ARG A 36 -5.01 -11.88 4.81
CA ARG A 36 -4.73 -12.83 5.89
C ARG A 36 -4.49 -14.25 5.38
N SER A 37 -4.33 -14.41 4.06
CA SER A 37 -4.14 -15.72 3.43
C SER A 37 -2.75 -16.27 3.78
N GLY A 38 -2.59 -17.59 3.77
CA GLY A 38 -1.34 -18.27 4.13
C GLY A 38 -0.30 -18.27 3.00
N GLU A 39 0.82 -18.94 3.27
CA GLU A 39 2.05 -18.97 2.46
C GLU A 39 1.86 -19.33 0.97
N GLN A 40 0.88 -20.17 0.62
CA GLN A 40 0.66 -20.61 -0.76
C GLN A 40 -0.21 -19.65 -1.58
N SER A 41 -0.46 -18.44 -1.07
CA SER A 41 -1.36 -17.47 -1.68
C SER A 41 -0.61 -16.47 -2.55
N LEU A 42 -1.33 -15.82 -3.48
CA LEU A 42 -0.75 -14.91 -4.47
C LEU A 42 -1.58 -13.63 -4.60
N VAL A 43 -0.87 -12.49 -4.67
CA VAL A 43 -1.37 -11.20 -5.12
C VAL A 43 -0.47 -10.74 -6.28
N GLU A 44 -1.01 -10.65 -7.49
CA GLU A 44 -0.22 -10.36 -8.70
C GLU A 44 -0.94 -9.40 -9.65
N ASP A 45 -0.25 -8.43 -10.24
CA ASP A 45 -0.85 -7.46 -11.18
C ASP A 45 -2.04 -6.72 -10.53
N VAL A 46 -1.76 -6.13 -9.37
CA VAL A 46 -2.74 -5.37 -8.59
C VAL A 46 -2.29 -3.94 -8.42
N LYS A 47 -3.18 -3.00 -8.74
CA LYS A 47 -2.95 -1.57 -8.57
C LYS A 47 -3.86 -0.98 -7.50
N ILE A 48 -3.29 -0.30 -6.51
CA ILE A 48 -4.06 0.53 -5.59
C ILE A 48 -4.12 1.95 -6.14
N MET A 49 -5.31 2.50 -6.23
CA MET A 49 -5.57 3.82 -6.79
C MET A 49 -5.85 4.83 -5.68
N GLY A 50 -5.42 6.07 -5.89
CA GLY A 50 -5.71 7.20 -5.00
C GLY A 50 -4.81 8.41 -5.21
N GLY A 51 -3.57 8.21 -5.66
CA GLY A 51 -2.61 9.29 -5.89
C GLY A 51 -2.55 9.79 -7.33
N GLY A 52 -1.54 10.63 -7.61
CA GLY A 52 -1.29 11.22 -8.93
C GLY A 52 -1.23 10.19 -10.07
N GLY A 53 -0.67 9.00 -9.84
CA GLY A 53 -0.57 7.92 -10.83
C GLY A 53 -1.88 7.19 -11.17
N THR A 54 -3.03 7.62 -10.66
CA THR A 54 -4.32 6.96 -10.91
C THR A 54 -4.93 7.42 -12.25
N PRO A 55 -5.11 6.55 -13.25
CA PRO A 55 -5.78 6.95 -14.49
C PRO A 55 -7.29 7.12 -14.28
N THR A 56 -7.87 8.12 -14.93
CA THR A 56 -9.32 8.31 -15.04
C THR A 56 -9.85 7.78 -16.36
N ALA A 57 -11.17 7.64 -16.47
CA ALA A 57 -11.82 7.05 -17.65
C ALA A 57 -11.51 7.79 -18.97
N ASP A 58 -11.15 9.08 -18.90
CA ASP A 58 -10.72 9.90 -20.04
C ASP A 58 -9.20 9.84 -20.31
N GLY A 59 -8.47 8.94 -19.65
CA GLY A 59 -7.03 8.72 -19.81
C GLY A 59 -6.15 9.77 -19.13
N LYS A 60 -6.74 10.73 -18.40
CA LYS A 60 -5.98 11.69 -17.59
C LYS A 60 -5.57 11.06 -16.27
N MET A 61 -4.58 11.67 -15.62
CA MET A 61 -4.18 11.29 -14.27
C MET A 61 -5.06 11.99 -13.24
N LEU A 62 -5.49 11.31 -12.18
CA LEU A 62 -6.38 11.84 -11.15
C LEU A 62 -5.80 13.10 -10.50
N GLY A 63 -4.47 13.18 -10.38
CA GLY A 63 -3.76 14.37 -9.90
C GLY A 63 -3.97 15.63 -10.77
N THR A 64 -4.31 15.47 -12.06
CA THR A 64 -4.65 16.58 -12.98
C THR A 64 -6.09 17.07 -12.81
N LEU A 65 -6.95 16.26 -12.17
CA LEU A 65 -8.34 16.59 -11.87
C LEU A 65 -8.46 17.13 -10.45
N ARG A 66 -7.86 18.31 -10.20
CA ARG A 66 -8.05 19.03 -8.94
C ARG A 66 -9.45 19.66 -8.92
N VAL A 67 -10.32 19.17 -8.04
CA VAL A 67 -11.61 19.81 -7.74
C VAL A 67 -11.39 20.64 -6.48
N ASN A 68 -11.41 21.97 -6.62
CA ASN A 68 -11.39 22.88 -5.48
C ASN A 68 -12.85 23.12 -5.07
N THR A 69 -13.31 22.42 -4.04
CA THR A 69 -14.63 22.60 -3.45
C THR A 69 -14.74 23.89 -2.64
N GLY A 70 -13.60 24.54 -2.35
CA GLY A 70 -13.52 25.75 -1.53
C GLY A 70 -13.50 25.45 -0.03
N ASP A 71 -13.61 24.17 0.34
CA ASP A 71 -13.35 23.69 1.69
C ASP A 71 -11.92 23.11 1.73
N PRO A 72 -10.96 23.82 2.36
CA PRO A 72 -9.57 23.37 2.42
C PRO A 72 -9.40 22.06 3.19
N VAL A 73 -10.38 21.68 4.02
CA VAL A 73 -10.34 20.42 4.78
C VAL A 73 -10.63 19.23 3.87
N THR A 74 -11.52 19.37 2.89
CA THR A 74 -11.88 18.28 1.97
C THR A 74 -10.98 18.23 0.74
N ASP A 75 -10.50 19.39 0.27
CA ASP A 75 -9.76 19.51 -0.99
C ASP A 75 -8.37 18.83 -0.94
N SER A 76 -7.79 18.63 0.25
CA SER A 76 -6.45 18.03 0.42
C SER A 76 -6.35 17.12 1.65
N ARG A 77 -7.44 16.44 2.03
CA ARG A 77 -7.40 15.52 3.18
C ARG A 77 -6.60 14.24 2.88
N LEU A 78 -5.30 14.31 3.10
CA LEU A 78 -4.43 13.14 3.20
C LEU A 78 -4.74 12.36 4.49
N ASP A 79 -4.16 11.17 4.63
CA ASP A 79 -4.28 10.36 5.85
C ASP A 79 -5.76 10.13 6.27
N ALA A 80 -6.59 9.89 5.25
CA ALA A 80 -8.04 9.79 5.35
C ALA A 80 -8.55 8.36 5.13
N GLN A 81 -7.66 7.38 5.09
CA GLN A 81 -7.92 5.97 4.85
C GLN A 81 -6.93 5.14 5.67
N TYR A 82 -7.28 3.89 5.99
CA TYR A 82 -6.31 2.93 6.53
C TYR A 82 -5.25 2.59 5.47
N PRO A 83 -4.23 1.76 5.77
CA PRO A 83 -3.22 1.39 4.78
C PRO A 83 -3.84 0.89 3.47
N SER A 84 -3.19 1.16 2.34
CA SER A 84 -3.62 0.70 1.01
C SER A 84 -3.75 -0.83 1.00
N ILE A 85 -2.70 -1.52 1.43
CA ILE A 85 -2.69 -2.97 1.62
C ILE A 85 -2.27 -3.26 3.06
N TRP A 86 -3.09 -4.01 3.77
CA TRP A 86 -2.80 -4.45 5.13
C TRP A 86 -2.73 -5.98 5.18
N VAL A 87 -1.53 -6.52 5.42
CA VAL A 87 -1.30 -7.94 5.69
C VAL A 87 -1.28 -8.15 7.20
N THR A 88 -2.13 -9.01 7.74
CA THR A 88 -2.22 -9.21 9.20
C THR A 88 -2.72 -10.60 9.58
N ASP A 89 -2.78 -10.89 10.88
CA ASP A 89 -3.37 -12.11 11.46
C ASP A 89 -2.76 -13.42 10.92
N GLY A 90 -1.44 -13.44 10.73
CA GLY A 90 -0.72 -14.57 10.14
C GLY A 90 -0.79 -14.62 8.60
N GLY A 91 -1.09 -13.51 7.94
CA GLY A 91 -1.06 -13.39 6.49
C GLY A 91 0.36 -13.51 5.91
N GLY A 92 0.48 -14.06 4.71
CA GLY A 92 1.74 -14.20 3.98
C GLY A 92 1.50 -14.51 2.50
N GLY A 93 2.45 -15.20 1.89
CA GLY A 93 2.43 -15.56 0.46
C GLY A 93 3.14 -14.56 -0.43
N THR A 94 2.90 -14.66 -1.73
CA THR A 94 3.63 -13.92 -2.76
C THR A 94 2.87 -12.69 -3.20
N PHE A 95 3.58 -11.57 -3.31
CA PHE A 95 3.11 -10.30 -3.86
C PHE A 95 4.06 -9.93 -5.01
N ALA A 96 3.57 -9.89 -6.23
CA ALA A 96 4.39 -9.63 -7.42
C ALA A 96 3.71 -8.59 -8.31
N ASP A 97 4.49 -7.68 -8.91
CA ASP A 97 3.95 -6.68 -9.85
C ASP A 97 2.77 -5.89 -9.23
N VAL A 98 2.99 -5.38 -8.02
CA VAL A 98 1.99 -4.60 -7.27
C VAL A 98 2.42 -3.14 -7.25
N TRP A 99 1.51 -2.25 -7.63
CA TRP A 99 1.75 -0.81 -7.58
C TRP A 99 0.72 -0.12 -6.69
N SER A 100 1.17 0.57 -5.65
CA SER A 100 0.33 1.29 -4.71
C SER A 100 0.64 2.80 -4.69
N PRO A 101 0.12 3.59 -5.65
CA PRO A 101 0.19 5.06 -5.59
C PRO A 101 -1.06 5.65 -4.90
N ASN A 102 -1.00 5.98 -3.61
CA ASN A 102 -2.17 6.49 -2.87
C ASN A 102 -1.88 7.52 -1.76
N SER A 103 -2.02 8.80 -2.10
CA SER A 103 -1.86 9.94 -1.17
C SER A 103 -2.85 9.98 0.00
N PHE A 104 -3.99 9.29 -0.11
CA PHE A 104 -5.02 9.37 0.93
C PHE A 104 -4.88 8.32 2.03
N ALA A 105 -4.06 7.28 1.81
CA ALA A 105 -3.85 6.22 2.80
C ALA A 105 -2.68 6.55 3.74
N GLN A 106 -2.80 6.13 5.01
CA GLN A 106 -1.74 6.38 6.01
C GLN A 106 -0.44 5.68 5.61
N ALA A 107 -0.58 4.47 5.06
CA ALA A 107 0.56 3.70 4.58
C ALA A 107 0.24 2.91 3.31
N GLY A 108 1.28 2.45 2.62
CA GLY A 108 1.11 1.69 1.39
C GLY A 108 1.02 0.20 1.57
N PHE A 109 2.10 -0.40 2.07
CA PHE A 109 2.16 -1.83 2.35
C PHE A 109 2.49 -2.03 3.82
N TYR A 110 1.46 -2.37 4.60
CA TYR A 110 1.51 -2.47 6.04
C TYR A 110 1.37 -3.94 6.45
N ILE A 111 2.38 -4.51 7.10
CA ILE A 111 2.42 -5.91 7.49
C ILE A 111 2.54 -5.98 9.00
N THR A 112 1.65 -6.74 9.63
CA THR A 112 1.65 -6.96 11.07
C THR A 112 1.42 -8.41 11.47
N ASP A 113 1.97 -8.77 12.62
CA ASP A 113 1.58 -9.98 13.38
C ASP A 113 1.57 -11.25 12.51
N THR A 114 2.71 -11.57 11.92
CA THR A 114 2.85 -12.76 11.07
C THR A 114 4.24 -13.39 11.13
N ASP A 115 4.23 -14.70 11.30
CA ASP A 115 5.39 -15.60 11.08
C ASP A 115 5.30 -16.33 9.73
N THR A 116 4.18 -16.17 9.01
CA THR A 116 3.96 -16.83 7.72
C THR A 116 4.92 -16.23 6.69
N PRO A 117 5.67 -17.06 5.94
CA PRO A 117 6.58 -16.56 4.92
C PRO A 117 5.89 -15.67 3.90
N GLY A 118 6.56 -14.59 3.51
CA GLY A 118 6.07 -13.67 2.50
C GLY A 118 7.18 -13.25 1.54
N HIS A 119 6.80 -13.13 0.27
CA HIS A 119 7.74 -12.83 -0.82
C HIS A 119 7.20 -11.66 -1.63
N VAL A 120 7.95 -10.57 -1.69
CA VAL A 120 7.58 -9.36 -2.45
C VAL A 120 8.54 -9.19 -3.62
N TYR A 121 8.01 -9.17 -4.84
CA TYR A 121 8.76 -9.01 -6.09
C TYR A 121 8.31 -7.76 -6.81
N GLU A 122 9.24 -6.85 -7.09
CA GLU A 122 9.02 -5.67 -7.95
C GLU A 122 7.79 -4.84 -7.54
N MET A 123 7.59 -4.66 -6.24
CA MET A 123 6.50 -3.84 -5.72
C MET A 123 6.92 -2.37 -5.64
N SER A 124 6.07 -1.48 -6.16
CA SER A 124 6.22 -0.04 -6.05
C SER A 124 5.17 0.53 -5.09
N VAL A 125 5.61 1.25 -4.06
CA VAL A 125 4.76 1.82 -3.01
C VAL A 125 5.09 3.29 -2.84
N GLU A 126 4.14 4.16 -3.19
CA GLU A 126 4.46 5.56 -3.43
C GLU A 126 3.38 6.51 -2.92
N HIS A 127 3.84 7.70 -2.52
CA HIS A 127 3.03 8.86 -2.20
C HIS A 127 2.14 8.71 -0.96
N HIS A 128 2.41 7.80 -0.01
CA HIS A 128 1.51 7.64 1.14
C HIS A 128 1.75 8.72 2.21
N ALA A 129 0.73 8.99 3.02
CA ALA A 129 0.74 10.15 3.91
C ALA A 129 1.76 10.05 5.05
N ARG A 130 2.06 8.83 5.54
CA ARG A 130 2.96 8.61 6.69
C ARG A 130 4.07 7.61 6.42
N ASN A 131 3.77 6.49 5.76
CA ASN A 131 4.74 5.42 5.54
C ASN A 131 4.52 4.73 4.20
N GLU A 132 5.58 4.37 3.50
CA GLU A 132 5.43 3.53 2.31
C GLU A 132 5.33 2.07 2.73
N PHE A 133 6.40 1.51 3.31
CA PHE A 133 6.42 0.19 3.92
C PHE A 133 6.41 0.26 5.45
N VAL A 134 5.57 -0.56 6.09
CA VAL A 134 5.61 -0.80 7.54
C VAL A 134 5.62 -2.29 7.83
N LEU A 135 6.56 -2.73 8.65
CA LEU A 135 6.64 -4.09 9.19
C LEU A 135 6.68 -4.00 10.71
N ASP A 136 5.68 -4.56 11.40
CA ASP A 136 5.62 -4.59 12.86
C ASP A 136 5.25 -5.98 13.36
N ASN A 137 6.17 -6.65 14.08
CA ASN A 137 6.04 -8.05 14.48
C ASN A 137 5.92 -9.00 13.27
N VAL A 138 6.88 -8.89 12.34
CA VAL A 138 6.92 -9.62 11.06
C VAL A 138 8.17 -10.48 10.96
N HIS A 139 8.01 -11.73 10.53
CA HIS A 139 9.10 -12.69 10.42
C HIS A 139 9.06 -13.49 9.12
N ASN A 140 10.23 -13.79 8.55
CA ASN A 140 10.40 -14.65 7.37
C ASN A 140 9.92 -14.00 6.06
N TRP A 141 10.20 -12.71 5.88
CA TRP A 141 9.80 -11.96 4.67
C TRP A 141 11.00 -11.52 3.84
N GLU A 142 10.85 -11.61 2.53
CA GLU A 142 11.82 -11.05 1.58
C GLU A 142 11.19 -10.05 0.62
N PHE A 143 11.93 -9.00 0.33
CA PHE A 143 11.57 -7.92 -0.57
C PHE A 143 12.65 -7.80 -1.62
N LEU A 144 12.29 -8.10 -2.86
CA LEU A 144 13.18 -8.22 -3.99
C LEU A 144 12.81 -7.15 -5.03
N ALA A 145 13.71 -6.17 -5.17
CA ALA A 145 13.49 -4.94 -5.92
C ALA A 145 12.24 -4.12 -5.49
N PRO A 146 12.00 -3.90 -4.18
CA PRO A 146 10.98 -2.95 -3.77
C PRO A 146 11.40 -1.53 -4.19
N GLN A 147 10.41 -0.69 -4.49
CA GLN A 147 10.62 0.72 -4.77
C GLN A 147 9.67 1.59 -3.93
N THR A 148 10.15 2.78 -3.55
CA THR A 148 9.32 3.80 -2.91
C THR A 148 9.60 5.20 -3.42
N GLU A 149 8.56 6.03 -3.50
CA GLU A 149 8.62 7.45 -3.81
C GLU A 149 7.83 8.29 -2.81
N GLN A 150 8.40 9.43 -2.43
CA GLN A 150 7.71 10.49 -1.71
C GLN A 150 7.75 11.80 -2.52
N GLU A 151 6.60 12.46 -2.71
CA GLU A 151 6.48 13.79 -3.35
C GLU A 151 5.87 14.84 -2.41
N VAL A 152 6.36 16.08 -2.47
CA VAL A 152 6.07 17.19 -1.53
C VAL A 152 4.58 17.36 -1.20
N ASP A 153 3.69 17.20 -2.18
CA ASP A 153 2.25 17.40 -2.04
C ASP A 153 1.51 16.24 -1.33
N ASP A 154 2.14 15.07 -1.18
CA ASP A 154 1.46 13.81 -0.82
C ASP A 154 1.84 13.23 0.56
N GLY A 155 2.85 13.79 1.23
CA GLY A 155 3.31 13.31 2.54
C GLY A 155 4.77 13.68 2.82
N PRO A 156 5.11 14.96 3.06
CA PRO A 156 6.49 15.45 3.12
C PRO A 156 7.38 14.73 4.14
N ASP A 157 6.76 14.19 5.19
CA ASP A 157 7.43 13.48 6.28
C ASP A 157 7.30 11.95 6.17
N ALA A 158 6.80 11.44 5.05
CA ALA A 158 6.58 10.01 4.88
C ALA A 158 7.89 9.22 4.97
N ILE A 159 7.82 8.10 5.69
CA ILE A 159 8.93 7.19 5.93
C ILE A 159 8.89 6.08 4.89
N SER A 160 9.98 5.95 4.13
CA SER A 160 10.18 4.89 3.13
C SER A 160 9.97 3.47 3.71
N LEU A 161 10.59 3.18 4.85
CA LEU A 161 10.61 1.84 5.44
C LEU A 161 10.67 1.97 6.97
N ASP A 162 9.62 1.52 7.65
CA ASP A 162 9.53 1.44 9.12
C ASP A 162 9.46 -0.03 9.56
N ILE A 163 10.44 -0.48 10.35
CA ILE A 163 10.56 -1.86 10.80
C ILE A 163 10.66 -1.88 12.33
N ARG A 164 9.74 -2.61 12.96
CA ARG A 164 9.62 -2.74 14.42
C ARG A 164 9.40 -4.20 14.78
N ASN A 165 9.98 -4.65 15.90
CA ASN A 165 9.72 -5.98 16.48
C ASN A 165 9.86 -7.17 15.50
N SER A 166 10.65 -7.02 14.43
CA SER A 166 10.68 -7.96 13.30
C SER A 166 12.05 -8.63 13.17
N SER A 167 12.10 -9.81 12.54
CA SER A 167 13.36 -10.55 12.36
C SER A 167 13.31 -11.45 11.13
N ASN A 168 14.48 -11.93 10.67
CA ASN A 168 14.59 -12.75 9.46
C ASN A 168 13.94 -12.08 8.23
N LEU A 169 14.42 -10.86 7.94
CA LEU A 169 13.96 -10.06 6.81
C LEU A 169 15.09 -9.91 5.79
N LEU A 170 14.77 -10.02 4.50
CA LEU A 170 15.68 -9.72 3.39
C LEU A 170 15.15 -8.55 2.58
N PHE A 171 16.01 -7.57 2.31
CA PHE A 171 15.75 -6.53 1.31
C PHE A 171 16.88 -6.56 0.30
N ALA A 172 16.57 -6.86 -0.96
CA ALA A 172 17.52 -6.86 -2.06
C ALA A 172 17.08 -5.84 -3.12
N ASN A 173 18.04 -5.08 -3.65
CA ASN A 173 17.80 -4.07 -4.70
C ASN A 173 16.73 -3.02 -4.34
N TYR A 174 16.65 -2.61 -3.07
CA TYR A 174 15.71 -1.58 -2.64
C TYR A 174 16.03 -0.22 -3.28
N HIS A 175 15.04 0.37 -3.96
CA HIS A 175 15.12 1.68 -4.58
C HIS A 175 14.20 2.68 -3.86
N GLY A 176 14.72 3.41 -2.88
CA GLY A 176 13.96 4.45 -2.18
C GLY A 176 14.40 5.85 -2.56
N TYR A 177 13.46 6.73 -2.93
CA TYR A 177 13.76 8.14 -3.21
C TYR A 177 12.67 9.10 -2.72
N ARG A 178 13.09 10.35 -2.60
CA ARG A 178 12.26 11.49 -2.26
C ARG A 178 12.49 12.58 -3.30
N VAL A 179 11.40 13.19 -3.76
CA VAL A 179 11.44 14.30 -4.70
C VAL A 179 11.34 15.62 -3.94
N THR A 180 12.44 16.39 -3.92
CA THR A 180 12.48 17.76 -3.40
C THR A 180 12.45 18.73 -4.57
N ARG A 181 11.29 19.33 -4.87
CA ARG A 181 11.16 20.41 -5.87
C ARG A 181 10.86 21.72 -5.18
#